data_AF-A0A1G8XX63-F1
#
_entry.id   AF-A0A1G8XX63-F1
#
_cell.length_a   1.000
_cell.length_b   1.000
_cell.length_c   1.000
_cell.angle_alpha   90.00
_cell.angle_beta   90.00
_cell.angle_gamma   90.00
#
_symmetry.space_group_name_H-M   'P 1'
#
loop_
_entity.id
_entity.type
_entity.pdbx_description
1 polymer ?
#
loop_
_entity_poly.entity_id
_entity_poly.type
_entity_poly.pdbx_seq_one_letter_code
_entity_poly.pdbx_strand_id
1 'polypeptide(L)'
;MAKKKRKRKSIGKYILLIGAIVFLNLIGVSYGYWNDGLQLITSITTGRLDVRFARNPSVSIELPDVHLTPVVSWDGDRITIEGEVPSEHVNQWVTLNYSVENTGTIPVRLGGQIIQPQSSGYFNQTISLQELLQNSSEYSIQRSFNSPLELNVRQFNDD
;
A
#
# COMPACT_ATOMS: atom_id res chain seq x y z
N MET A 1 -78.21 -51.34 -7.87
CA MET A 1 -78.05 -50.20 -8.81
C MET A 1 -76.92 -49.29 -8.33
N ALA A 2 -75.77 -49.28 -9.00
CA ALA A 2 -74.62 -48.46 -8.60
C ALA A 2 -74.69 -47.05 -9.21
N LYS A 3 -74.69 -46.01 -8.36
CA LYS A 3 -74.71 -44.59 -8.81
C LYS A 3 -73.31 -44.16 -9.27
N LYS A 4 -73.17 -43.86 -10.56
CA LYS A 4 -71.92 -43.41 -11.21
C LYS A 4 -71.57 -41.98 -10.74
N LYS A 5 -70.58 -41.83 -9.86
CA LYS A 5 -70.06 -40.52 -9.42
C LYS A 5 -69.39 -39.80 -10.59
N ARG A 6 -69.95 -38.67 -11.04
CA ARG A 6 -69.35 -37.81 -12.07
C ARG A 6 -68.12 -37.08 -11.48
N LYS A 7 -66.94 -37.30 -12.06
CA LYS A 7 -65.70 -36.59 -11.69
C LYS A 7 -65.86 -35.10 -12.06
N ARG A 8 -65.95 -34.21 -11.07
CA ARG A 8 -65.91 -32.76 -11.29
C ARG A 8 -64.51 -32.39 -11.77
N LYS A 9 -64.40 -31.77 -12.94
CA LYS A 9 -63.13 -31.24 -13.45
C LYS A 9 -62.64 -30.16 -12.48
N SER A 10 -61.40 -30.26 -12.01
CA SER A 10 -60.87 -29.36 -10.97
C SER A 10 -60.52 -27.99 -11.56
N ILE A 11 -61.46 -27.05 -11.48
CA ILE A 11 -61.28 -25.65 -11.89
C ILE A 11 -60.09 -24.96 -11.20
N GLY A 12 -59.72 -25.39 -9.99
CA GLY A 12 -58.62 -24.79 -9.22
C GLY A 12 -57.25 -24.79 -9.92
N LYS A 13 -56.96 -25.75 -10.80
CA LYS A 13 -55.68 -25.78 -11.53
C LYS A 13 -55.53 -24.60 -12.50
N TYR A 14 -56.63 -24.20 -13.14
CA TYR A 14 -56.63 -23.07 -14.08
C TYR A 14 -56.49 -21.74 -13.34
N ILE A 15 -57.15 -21.59 -12.18
CA ILE A 15 -57.05 -20.40 -11.34
C ILE A 15 -55.60 -20.20 -10.86
N LEU A 16 -54.93 -21.27 -10.42
CA LEU A 16 -53.53 -21.19 -9.97
C LEU A 16 -52.59 -20.77 -11.10
N LEU A 17 -52.76 -21.33 -12.30
CA LEU A 17 -51.97 -20.97 -13.49
C LEU A 17 -52.15 -19.50 -13.88
N ILE A 18 -53.40 -19.01 -13.91
CA ILE A 18 -53.70 -17.61 -14.23
C ILE A 18 -53.10 -16.69 -13.15
N GLY A 19 -53.23 -17.05 -11.88
CA GLY A 19 -52.64 -16.30 -10.77
C GLY A 19 -51.11 -16.21 -10.86
N ALA A 20 -50.44 -17.31 -11.20
CA ALA A 20 -48.98 -17.33 -11.38
C ALA A 20 -48.53 -16.42 -12.53
N ILE A 21 -49.25 -16.41 -13.65
CA ILE A 21 -48.94 -15.53 -14.79
C ILE A 21 -49.06 -14.06 -14.38
N VAL A 22 -50.14 -13.68 -13.70
CA VAL A 22 -50.35 -12.30 -13.23
C VAL A 22 -49.27 -11.89 -12.23
N PHE A 23 -48.94 -12.77 -11.28
CA PHE A 23 -47.94 -12.52 -10.27
C PHE A 23 -46.53 -12.35 -10.87
N LEU A 24 -46.17 -13.17 -11.85
CA LEU A 24 -44.88 -13.07 -12.54
C LEU A 24 -44.73 -11.74 -13.29
N ASN A 25 -45.81 -11.26 -13.91
CA ASN A 25 -45.82 -9.95 -14.57
C ASN A 25 -45.66 -8.79 -13.56
N LEU A 26 -46.33 -8.88 -12.40
CA LEU A 26 -46.19 -7.89 -11.33
C LEU A 26 -44.75 -7.80 -10.78
N ILE A 27 -44.07 -8.94 -10.61
CA ILE A 27 -42.66 -8.96 -10.21
C ILE A 27 -41.79 -8.31 -11.27
N GLY A 28 -42.03 -8.61 -12.56
CA GLY A 28 -41.27 -8.02 -13.67
C GLY A 28 -41.38 -6.50 -13.72
N VAL A 29 -42.59 -5.95 -13.59
CA VAL A 29 -42.82 -4.49 -13.56
C VAL A 29 -42.17 -3.87 -12.32
N SER A 30 -42.28 -4.51 -11.16
CA SER A 30 -41.67 -4.02 -9.91
C SER A 30 -40.14 -3.99 -10.00
N TYR A 31 -39.54 -5.01 -10.64
CA TYR A 31 -38.10 -5.07 -10.85
C TYR A 31 -37.61 -4.00 -11.83
N GLY A 32 -38.34 -3.76 -12.92
CA GLY A 32 -38.05 -2.66 -13.84
C GLY A 32 -38.12 -1.30 -13.16
N TYR A 33 -39.15 -1.06 -12.35
CA TYR A 33 -39.32 0.19 -11.61
C TYR A 33 -38.21 0.40 -10.56
N TRP A 34 -37.79 -0.67 -9.88
CA TRP A 34 -36.68 -0.61 -8.93
C TRP A 34 -35.35 -0.26 -9.60
N ASN A 35 -35.12 -0.72 -10.83
CA ASN A 35 -33.87 -0.48 -11.54
C ASN A 35 -33.75 0.97 -12.04
N ASP A 36 -34.85 1.58 -12.48
CA ASP A 36 -34.83 2.93 -13.05
C ASP A 36 -34.78 4.05 -11.99
N GLY A 37 -35.25 3.78 -10.76
CA GLY A 37 -35.27 4.76 -9.67
C GLY A 37 -34.03 4.78 -8.78
N LEU A 38 -33.18 3.75 -8.84
CA LEU A 38 -32.07 3.57 -7.91
C LEU A 38 -30.75 4.06 -8.53
N GLN A 39 -30.51 5.37 -8.48
CA GLN A 39 -29.15 5.91 -8.68
C GLN A 39 -28.30 5.56 -7.44
N LEU A 40 -27.77 4.34 -7.41
CA LEU A 40 -26.79 3.91 -6.41
C LEU A 40 -25.47 4.63 -6.69
N ILE A 41 -25.28 5.78 -6.05
CA ILE A 41 -23.96 6.42 -5.95
C ILE A 41 -23.16 5.62 -4.93
N THR A 42 -22.57 4.50 -5.35
CA THR A 42 -21.67 3.72 -4.50
C THR A 42 -20.24 4.12 -4.81
N SER A 43 -19.57 4.71 -3.81
CA SER A 43 -18.12 4.80 -3.81
C SER A 43 -17.59 3.66 -2.95
N ILE A 44 -17.01 2.64 -3.57
CA ILE A 44 -16.27 1.61 -2.86
C ILE A 44 -14.84 2.14 -2.72
N THR A 45 -14.53 2.71 -1.56
CA THR A 45 -13.15 3.06 -1.23
C THR A 45 -12.47 1.81 -0.68
N THR A 46 -11.63 1.18 -1.51
CA THR A 46 -10.67 0.19 -1.01
C THR A 46 -9.62 0.92 -0.16
N GLY A 47 -9.12 0.27 0.89
CA GLY A 47 -8.29 0.95 1.89
C GLY A 47 -7.08 1.70 1.29
N ARG A 48 -6.64 2.75 1.97
CA ARG A 48 -5.62 3.68 1.50
C ARG A 48 -4.24 3.16 1.85
N LEU A 49 -3.34 3.04 0.87
CA LEU A 49 -1.92 2.81 1.11
C LEU A 49 -1.24 4.18 1.24
N ASP A 50 -0.60 4.42 2.38
CA ASP A 50 0.14 5.66 2.64
C ASP A 50 1.30 5.33 3.59
N VAL A 51 2.51 5.28 3.03
CA VAL A 51 3.73 4.90 3.74
C VAL A 51 4.76 5.99 3.50
N ARG A 52 5.36 6.48 4.58
CA ARG A 52 6.35 7.56 4.53
C ARG A 52 7.43 7.34 5.59
N PHE A 53 8.57 8.00 5.42
CA PHE A 53 9.60 8.01 6.44
C PHE A 53 9.10 8.75 7.69
N ALA A 54 9.41 8.23 8.87
CA ALA A 54 9.07 8.90 10.11
C ALA A 54 9.90 10.19 10.26
N ARG A 55 9.37 11.19 10.97
CA ARG A 55 9.90 12.57 10.99
C ARG A 55 11.36 12.73 11.47
N ASN A 56 11.98 11.72 12.09
CA ASN A 56 13.35 11.78 12.60
C ASN A 56 14.10 10.47 12.32
N PRO A 57 14.59 10.23 11.08
CA PRO A 57 15.50 9.12 10.83
C PRO A 57 16.82 9.37 11.58
N SER A 58 17.14 8.51 12.55
CA SER A 58 18.42 8.57 13.26
C SER A 58 19.49 7.83 12.48
N VAL A 59 20.29 8.55 11.72
CA VAL A 59 21.41 7.95 11.00
C VAL A 59 22.62 7.91 11.92
N SER A 60 23.02 6.70 12.31
CA SER A 60 24.25 6.47 13.06
C SER A 60 25.29 5.89 12.13
N ILE A 61 26.41 6.57 11.98
CA ILE A 61 27.58 5.99 11.32
C ILE A 61 28.46 5.41 12.42
N GLU A 62 28.44 4.09 12.58
CA GLU A 62 29.31 3.39 13.51
C GLU A 62 30.61 3.01 12.77
N LEU A 63 31.66 3.82 12.96
CA LEU A 63 33.03 3.48 12.60
C LEU A 63 33.80 3.15 13.89
N PRO A 64 34.78 2.24 13.88
CA PRO A 64 35.72 2.09 14.97
C PRO A 64 36.43 3.44 15.17
N ASP A 65 36.29 4.03 16.36
CA ASP A 65 36.97 5.24 16.81
C ASP A 65 36.56 6.59 16.18
N VAL A 66 35.52 6.63 15.31
CA VAL A 66 35.02 7.91 14.74
C VAL A 66 33.51 8.03 14.88
N HIS A 67 33.07 9.00 15.67
CA HIS A 67 31.66 9.43 15.72
C HIS A 67 31.41 10.47 14.63
N LEU A 68 30.95 10.03 13.45
CA LEU A 68 30.46 10.96 12.44
C LEU A 68 29.02 11.35 12.76
N THR A 69 28.75 12.66 12.73
CA THR A 69 27.38 13.19 12.85
C THR A 69 26.93 13.58 11.44
N PRO A 70 26.26 12.68 10.69
CA PRO A 70 25.78 13.03 9.37
C PRO A 70 24.69 14.10 9.47
N VAL A 71 24.70 15.03 8.51
CA VAL A 71 23.60 15.96 8.30
C VAL A 71 22.50 15.19 7.57
N VAL A 72 21.36 15.04 8.23
CA VAL A 72 20.20 14.37 7.65
C VAL A 72 19.18 15.43 7.28
N SER A 73 18.83 15.50 6.00
CA SER A 73 17.78 16.39 5.49
C SER A 73 16.63 15.59 4.88
N TRP A 74 15.42 16.12 5.01
CA TRP A 74 14.19 15.46 4.59
C TRP A 74 13.39 16.40 3.68
N ASP A 75 13.08 15.91 2.47
CA ASP A 75 12.31 16.62 1.45
C ASP A 75 11.05 15.82 1.10
N GLY A 76 10.24 15.50 2.12
CA GLY A 76 8.97 14.78 2.00
C GLY A 76 9.12 13.29 1.68
N ASP A 77 9.53 12.99 0.45
CA ASP A 77 9.63 11.62 -0.07
C ASP A 77 11.09 11.13 -0.14
N ARG A 78 12.04 12.02 0.16
CA ARG A 78 13.48 11.75 0.09
C ARG A 78 14.17 12.08 1.40
N ILE A 79 15.06 11.18 1.81
CA ILE A 79 16.03 11.44 2.88
C ILE A 79 17.39 11.59 2.20
N THR A 80 18.03 12.73 2.42
CA THR A 80 19.42 12.96 2.01
C THR A 80 20.28 12.92 3.26
N ILE A 81 21.35 12.14 3.20
CA ILE A 81 22.29 11.99 4.31
C ILE A 81 23.64 12.43 3.77
N GLU A 82 24.16 13.49 4.35
CA GLU A 82 25.45 14.06 3.98
C GLU A 82 26.40 13.89 5.16
N GLY A 83 27.64 13.49 4.89
CA GLY A 83 28.63 13.28 5.93
C GLY A 83 30.01 13.19 5.35
N GLU A 84 30.99 13.65 6.10
CA GLU A 84 32.40 13.57 5.73
C GLU A 84 32.97 12.27 6.29
N VAL A 85 33.56 11.45 5.42
CA VAL A 85 34.21 10.20 5.81
C VAL A 85 35.71 10.34 5.53
N PRO A 86 36.58 10.18 6.54
CA PRO A 86 38.02 10.15 6.34
C PRO A 86 38.43 9.09 5.32
N SER A 87 39.42 9.40 4.49
CA SER A 87 39.87 8.53 3.39
C SER A 87 40.33 7.14 3.88
N GLU A 88 40.85 7.05 5.11
CA GLU A 88 41.22 5.80 5.78
C GLU A 88 40.04 4.87 6.11
N HIS A 89 38.80 5.35 6.04
CA HIS A 89 37.58 4.61 6.38
C HIS A 89 36.68 4.29 5.19
N VAL A 90 37.13 4.60 3.96
CA VAL A 90 36.40 4.40 2.71
C VAL A 90 36.01 2.92 2.45
N ASN A 91 36.78 1.98 2.98
CA ASN A 91 36.50 0.54 2.81
C ASN A 91 35.62 -0.05 3.93
N GLN A 92 35.04 0.80 4.79
CA GLN A 92 34.21 0.35 5.90
C GLN A 92 32.72 0.33 5.52
N TRP A 93 31.96 -0.40 6.33
CA TRP A 93 30.51 -0.53 6.19
C TRP A 93 29.82 0.50 7.07
N VAL A 94 28.72 1.06 6.59
CA VAL A 94 27.88 2.01 7.33
C VAL A 94 26.51 1.39 7.52
N THR A 95 26.01 1.43 8.76
CA THR A 95 24.66 0.96 9.08
C THR A 95 23.68 2.13 9.17
N LEU A 96 22.83 2.26 8.17
CA LEU A 96 21.75 3.22 8.14
C LEU A 96 20.56 2.70 8.95
N ASN A 97 20.23 3.37 10.05
CA ASN A 97 19.03 3.12 10.84
C ASN A 97 17.93 4.13 10.45
N TYR A 98 16.76 3.64 10.06
CA TYR A 98 15.63 4.49 9.68
C TYR A 98 14.31 3.88 10.13
N SER A 99 13.29 4.73 10.25
CA SER A 99 11.94 4.28 10.56
C SER A 99 10.95 4.72 9.50
N VAL A 100 10.00 3.83 9.23
CA VAL A 100 8.96 4.02 8.22
C VAL A 100 7.62 3.91 8.93
N GLU A 101 6.75 4.89 8.71
CA GLU A 101 5.40 4.92 9.26
C GLU A 101 4.36 4.61 8.19
N ASN A 102 3.41 3.74 8.52
CA ASN A 102 2.25 3.46 7.69
C ASN A 102 1.07 4.30 8.20
N THR A 103 0.74 5.36 7.49
CA THR A 103 -0.42 6.22 7.79
C THR A 103 -1.66 5.84 6.96
N GLY A 104 -1.55 4.76 6.18
CA GLY A 104 -2.64 4.15 5.45
C GLY A 104 -3.68 3.48 6.34
N THR A 105 -4.64 2.82 5.70
CA THR A 105 -5.67 2.01 6.35
C THR A 105 -5.51 0.51 6.09
N ILE A 106 -4.47 0.12 5.35
CA ILE A 106 -4.13 -1.28 5.07
C ILE A 106 -2.70 -1.60 5.56
N PRO A 107 -2.44 -2.84 6.03
CA PRO A 107 -1.09 -3.25 6.40
C PRO A 107 -0.17 -3.32 5.19
N VAL A 108 1.10 -2.99 5.38
CA VAL A 108 2.13 -3.03 4.32
C VAL A 108 3.27 -3.94 4.75
N ARG A 109 3.82 -4.72 3.81
CA ARG A 109 5.01 -5.55 4.05
C ARG A 109 6.24 -4.85 3.48
N LEU A 110 7.22 -4.56 4.33
CA LEU A 110 8.49 -3.94 3.97
C LEU A 110 9.63 -4.72 4.62
N GLY A 111 10.67 -5.09 3.86
CA GLY A 111 11.83 -5.80 4.41
C GLY A 111 11.50 -7.11 5.13
N GLY A 112 10.41 -7.78 4.77
CA GLY A 112 9.92 -8.99 5.46
C GLY A 112 9.08 -8.73 6.72
N GLN A 113 9.05 -7.50 7.23
CA GLN A 113 8.21 -7.08 8.35
C GLN A 113 6.84 -6.59 7.86
N ILE A 114 5.79 -6.83 8.66
CA ILE A 114 4.46 -6.26 8.42
C ILE A 114 4.28 -5.02 9.30
N ILE A 115 4.02 -3.88 8.67
CA ILE A 115 3.71 -2.61 9.34
C ILE A 115 2.20 -2.41 9.31
N GLN A 116 1.58 -2.42 10.49
CA GLN A 116 0.14 -2.20 10.63
C GLN A 116 -0.24 -0.73 10.34
N PRO A 117 -1.50 -0.45 9.97
CA PRO A 117 -2.00 0.92 9.89
C PRO A 117 -1.74 1.71 11.18
N GLN A 118 -1.34 2.97 11.04
CA GLN A 118 -1.00 3.88 12.15
C GLN A 118 0.14 3.38 13.04
N SER A 119 1.07 2.60 12.47
CA SER A 119 2.23 2.05 13.16
C SER A 119 3.51 2.29 12.37
N SER A 120 4.66 2.12 13.03
CA SER A 120 5.99 2.32 12.46
C SER A 120 6.82 1.06 12.53
N GLY A 121 7.61 0.81 11.49
CA GLY A 121 8.66 -0.21 11.44
C GLY A 121 10.03 0.43 11.53
N TYR A 122 10.98 -0.27 12.18
CA TYR A 122 12.38 0.13 12.25
C TYR A 122 13.19 -0.78 11.34
N PHE A 123 14.06 -0.16 10.54
CA PHE A 123 14.84 -0.84 9.53
C PHE A 123 16.30 -0.41 9.63
N ASN A 124 17.18 -1.39 9.48
CA ASN A 124 18.62 -1.20 9.47
C ASN A 124 19.13 -1.69 8.12
N GLN A 125 19.86 -0.84 7.41
CA GLN A 125 20.46 -1.16 6.13
C GLN A 125 21.96 -0.94 6.20
N THR A 126 22.74 -1.99 5.97
CA THR A 126 24.20 -1.88 5.90
C THR A 126 24.62 -1.62 4.45
N ILE A 127 25.45 -0.61 4.23
CA ILE A 127 25.90 -0.16 2.91
C ILE A 127 27.43 -0.07 2.93
N SER A 128 28.08 -0.47 1.84
CA SER A 128 29.53 -0.29 1.66
C SER A 128 29.83 1.13 1.21
N LEU A 129 30.74 1.84 1.91
CA LEU A 129 31.15 3.19 1.52
C LEU A 129 31.89 3.22 0.18
N GLN A 130 32.63 2.15 -0.14
CA GLN A 130 33.32 2.02 -1.41
C GLN A 130 32.34 1.97 -2.59
N GLU A 131 31.19 1.31 -2.41
CA GLU A 131 30.12 1.27 -3.42
C GLU A 131 29.42 2.63 -3.55
N LEU A 132 29.24 3.37 -2.46
CA LEU A 132 28.67 4.72 -2.48
C LEU A 132 29.58 5.71 -3.22
N LEU A 133 30.89 5.66 -2.97
CA LEU A 133 31.87 6.56 -3.57
C LEU A 133 32.16 6.26 -5.04
N GLN A 134 32.02 5.00 -5.48
CA GLN A 134 32.13 4.66 -6.91
C GLN A 134 30.92 5.12 -7.74
N ASN A 135 29.77 5.35 -7.11
CA ASN A 135 28.52 5.75 -7.77
C ASN A 135 28.25 7.27 -7.72
N SER A 136 29.10 8.07 -7.07
CA SER A 136 28.85 9.49 -6.79
C SER A 136 29.19 10.46 -7.94
N SER A 137 29.61 9.98 -9.11
CA SER A 137 30.09 10.86 -10.19
C SER A 137 29.03 11.46 -11.10
N GLU A 138 27.79 10.94 -11.20
CA GLU A 138 26.69 11.61 -11.92
C GLU A 138 25.44 10.71 -11.93
N TYR A 139 24.44 10.91 -11.07
CA TYR A 139 23.09 10.37 -11.33
C TYR A 139 21.99 11.16 -10.59
N SER A 140 21.11 11.80 -11.35
CA SER A 140 19.77 12.17 -10.90
C SER A 140 18.81 11.02 -11.23
N ILE A 141 18.42 10.22 -10.24
CA ILE A 141 17.47 9.12 -10.46
C ILE A 141 16.21 9.34 -9.61
N GLN A 142 15.07 9.48 -10.29
CA GLN A 142 13.75 9.31 -9.68
C GLN A 142 13.50 7.80 -9.48
N ARG A 143 13.53 7.29 -8.24
CA ARG A 143 13.19 5.90 -7.93
C ARG A 143 11.72 5.76 -7.54
N SER A 144 11.02 4.92 -8.30
CA SER A 144 9.71 4.33 -7.96
C SER A 144 9.91 3.25 -6.89
N PHE A 145 8.90 3.06 -6.03
CA PHE A 145 8.82 2.34 -4.74
C PHE A 145 9.34 0.88 -4.63
N ASN A 146 10.15 0.36 -5.57
CA ASN A 146 10.62 -1.04 -5.61
C ASN A 146 12.15 -1.25 -5.63
N SER A 147 13.00 -0.27 -5.30
CA SER A 147 14.46 -0.45 -5.28
C SER A 147 15.17 0.49 -4.28
N PRO A 148 16.32 0.08 -3.68
CA PRO A 148 16.86 0.63 -2.43
C PRO A 148 17.26 2.12 -2.47
N LEU A 149 17.26 2.78 -1.31
CA LEU A 149 17.60 4.19 -1.08
C LEU A 149 19.00 4.55 -1.60
N GLU A 150 19.15 5.72 -2.21
CA GLU A 150 20.44 6.29 -2.66
C GLU A 150 20.85 7.44 -1.74
N LEU A 151 22.11 7.43 -1.32
CA LEU A 151 22.72 8.35 -0.36
C LEU A 151 23.77 9.18 -1.11
N ASN A 152 23.64 10.50 -1.11
CA ASN A 152 24.49 11.39 -1.91
C ASN A 152 25.61 11.95 -1.03
N VAL A 153 26.85 11.52 -1.28
CA VAL A 153 28.04 11.99 -0.55
C VAL A 153 28.92 12.75 -1.54
N ARG A 154 29.17 14.04 -1.27
CA ARG A 154 30.15 14.85 -2.04
C ARG A 154 31.51 14.79 -1.35
N GLN A 155 32.55 14.42 -2.09
CA GLN A 155 33.94 14.67 -1.68
C GLN A 155 34.34 16.09 -2.08
N PHE A 156 34.79 16.89 -1.10
CA PHE A 156 35.52 18.12 -1.35
C PHE A 156 37.02 17.81 -1.26
N ASN A 157 37.75 18.15 -2.32
CA ASN A 157 39.21 18.20 -2.27
C ASN A 157 39.58 19.59 -1.74
N ASP A 158 40.22 19.64 -0.57
CA ASP A 158 40.92 20.83 -0.11
C ASP A 158 42.28 20.92 -0.81
N ASP A 159 42.46 21.97 -1.62
CA ASP A 159 43.77 22.46 -2.08
C ASP A 159 44.40 23.38 -1.01
#